data_AF-A0A2V6PJ12-F1
#
_entry.id   AF-A0A2V6PJ12-F1
#
_cell.length_a   1.000
_cell.length_b   1.000
_cell.length_c   1.000
_cell.angle_alpha   90.00
_cell.angle_beta   90.00
_cell.angle_gamma   90.00
#
_symmetry.space_group_name_H-M   'P 1'
#
loop_
_entity.id
_entity.type
_entity.pdbx_description
1 polymer ?
#
loop_
_entity_poly.entity_id
_entity_poly.type
_entity_poly.pdbx_seq_one_letter_code
_entity_poly.pdbx_strand_id
1 'polypeptide(L)'
;MRRIARTAQVRLIIVVAAGACISTSRAGAASGLEKIEHIVVIYAENRSFDHLYGLFPGANGIARATIEQKTQVDHDGKPFRALPPVWKPGTREPDPRFPRELANGPFRLDAPPINLTPSMQIRNLVHRYYQNRE
;
A
#
# COMPACT_ATOMS: atom_id res chain seq x y z
N MET A 1 -18.84 28.53 -97.18
CA MET A 1 -19.73 27.44 -96.75
C MET A 1 -18.93 26.14 -96.68
N ARG A 2 -19.00 25.40 -95.53
CA ARG A 2 -18.57 23.99 -95.29
C ARG A 2 -17.04 23.71 -95.34
N ARG A 3 -16.34 22.95 -94.47
CA ARG A 3 -16.54 22.07 -93.27
C ARG A 3 -15.14 21.97 -92.60
N ILE A 4 -14.93 22.30 -91.30
CA ILE A 4 -14.95 21.49 -90.06
C ILE A 4 -14.10 20.19 -90.05
N ALA A 5 -13.19 20.14 -89.04
CA ALA A 5 -12.69 19.00 -88.24
C ALA A 5 -11.61 18.06 -88.83
N ARG A 6 -10.65 17.50 -88.08
CA ARG A 6 -10.37 17.36 -86.63
C ARG A 6 -8.97 16.74 -86.52
N THR A 7 -8.14 17.18 -85.59
CA THR A 7 -7.05 16.35 -85.05
C THR A 7 -7.07 16.45 -83.54
N ALA A 8 -7.53 15.37 -82.92
CA ALA A 8 -7.59 15.19 -81.48
C ALA A 8 -6.17 14.87 -80.98
N GLN A 9 -5.69 15.62 -79.99
CA GLN A 9 -4.62 15.14 -79.12
C GLN A 9 -5.17 15.09 -77.69
N VAL A 10 -5.41 13.85 -77.26
CA VAL A 10 -5.78 13.51 -75.89
C VAL A 10 -4.54 13.66 -75.02
N ARG A 11 -4.62 14.50 -73.99
CA ARG A 11 -3.58 14.65 -72.97
C ARG A 11 -3.67 13.47 -72.00
N LEU A 12 -2.60 12.68 -71.93
CA LEU A 12 -2.43 11.64 -70.92
C LEU A 12 -1.96 12.30 -69.62
N ILE A 13 -2.85 12.41 -68.63
CA ILE A 13 -2.51 12.78 -67.26
C ILE A 13 -2.26 11.48 -66.50
N ILE A 14 -1.00 11.18 -66.19
CA ILE A 14 -0.63 10.09 -65.28
C ILE A 14 -0.75 10.64 -63.85
N VAL A 15 -1.81 10.26 -63.15
CA VAL A 15 -1.93 10.47 -61.70
C VAL A 15 -1.23 9.29 -61.01
N VAL A 16 -0.01 9.53 -60.51
CA VAL A 16 0.65 8.60 -59.59
C VAL A 16 -0.02 8.79 -58.23
N ALA A 17 -1.05 7.99 -57.94
CA ALA A 17 -1.58 7.84 -56.59
C ALA A 17 -0.58 7.00 -55.79
N ALA A 18 0.44 7.65 -55.22
CA ALA A 18 1.25 7.06 -54.18
C ALA A 18 0.32 6.78 -52.98
N GLY A 19 -0.08 5.52 -52.85
CA GLY A 19 -0.84 5.02 -51.71
C GLY A 19 -0.04 5.24 -50.44
N ALA A 20 -0.31 6.36 -49.77
CA ALA A 20 0.05 6.54 -48.39
C ALA A 20 -0.78 5.54 -47.58
N CYS A 21 -0.18 4.39 -47.26
CA CYS A 21 -0.64 3.56 -46.16
C CYS A 21 -0.45 4.38 -44.88
N ILE A 22 -1.39 5.27 -44.58
CA ILE A 22 -1.50 5.88 -43.26
C ILE A 22 -1.98 4.76 -42.33
N SER A 23 -1.02 4.03 -41.78
CA SER A 23 -1.21 3.25 -40.58
C SER A 23 -1.58 4.23 -39.48
N THR A 24 -2.86 4.55 -39.36
CA THR A 24 -3.38 5.19 -38.16
C THR A 24 -3.25 4.13 -37.06
N SER A 25 -2.13 4.16 -36.35
CA SER A 25 -2.04 3.53 -35.04
C SER A 25 -3.12 4.18 -34.20
N ARG A 26 -4.28 3.53 -34.12
CA ARG A 26 -5.32 3.88 -33.18
C ARG A 26 -4.68 3.65 -31.82
N ALA A 27 -4.17 4.71 -31.21
CA ALA A 27 -3.72 4.69 -29.84
C ALA A 27 -4.90 4.15 -29.03
N GLY A 28 -4.80 2.88 -28.63
CA GLY A 28 -5.80 2.27 -27.76
C GLY A 28 -5.92 3.18 -26.56
N ALA A 29 -7.16 3.60 -26.24
CA ALA A 29 -7.39 4.34 -25.02
C ALA A 29 -6.75 3.54 -23.89
N ALA A 30 -5.80 4.16 -23.19
CA ALA A 30 -5.17 3.60 -22.01
C ALA A 30 -6.27 2.89 -21.18
N SER A 31 -6.13 1.60 -20.95
CA SER A 31 -7.07 0.73 -20.27
C SER A 31 -6.35 -0.04 -19.16
N GLY A 32 -5.96 0.67 -18.09
CA GLY A 32 -5.28 0.02 -16.96
C GLY A 32 -4.28 0.93 -16.25
N LEU A 33 -3.15 0.34 -15.88
CA LEU A 33 -2.06 0.99 -15.13
C LEU A 33 -1.40 2.13 -15.91
N GLU A 34 -1.46 2.10 -17.24
CA GLU A 34 -0.98 3.14 -18.14
C GLU A 34 -1.67 4.50 -17.97
N LYS A 35 -2.79 4.57 -17.25
CA LYS A 35 -3.43 5.84 -16.83
C LYS A 35 -2.78 6.46 -15.58
N ILE A 36 -1.97 5.71 -14.85
CA ILE A 36 -1.38 6.17 -13.59
C ILE A 36 -0.08 6.90 -13.90
N GLU A 37 -0.09 8.22 -13.75
CA GLU A 37 1.10 9.06 -13.97
C GLU A 37 2.11 8.97 -12.81
N HIS A 38 1.61 8.77 -11.59
CA HIS A 38 2.42 8.75 -10.37
C HIS A 38 2.00 7.63 -9.42
N ILE A 39 2.98 6.86 -8.97
CA ILE A 39 2.80 5.87 -7.90
C ILE A 39 3.58 6.38 -6.68
N VAL A 40 2.86 6.66 -5.60
CA VAL A 40 3.47 6.99 -4.30
C VAL A 40 3.40 5.74 -3.43
N VAL A 41 4.55 5.21 -3.06
CA VAL A 41 4.65 4.05 -2.17
C VAL A 41 4.90 4.53 -0.75
N ILE A 42 3.95 4.28 0.14
CA ILE A 42 4.10 4.54 1.58
C ILE A 42 4.55 3.24 2.24
N TYR A 43 5.80 3.19 2.70
CA TYR A 43 6.35 2.03 3.39
C TYR A 43 6.20 2.18 4.91
N ALA A 44 5.31 1.37 5.50
CA ALA A 44 5.09 1.32 6.95
C ALA A 44 5.94 0.22 7.60
N GLU A 45 6.96 0.61 8.35
CA GLU A 45 7.89 -0.33 8.98
C GLU A 45 7.30 -1.00 10.23
N ASN A 46 7.62 -2.29 10.43
CA ASN A 46 7.21 -3.11 11.58
C ASN A 46 5.70 -3.08 11.85
N ARG A 47 4.88 -2.91 10.81
CA ARG A 47 3.43 -3.02 10.88
C ARG A 47 2.98 -4.30 10.20
N SER A 48 2.60 -5.30 11.01
CA SER A 48 1.96 -6.51 10.48
C SER A 48 0.54 -6.20 9.99
N PHE A 49 -0.04 -7.12 9.21
CA PHE A 49 -1.43 -7.01 8.80
C PHE A 49 -2.37 -6.88 10.01
N ASP A 50 -2.21 -7.71 11.04
CA ASP A 50 -3.07 -7.68 12.23
C ASP A 50 -2.94 -6.40 13.05
N HIS A 51 -1.78 -5.73 13.02
CA HIS A 51 -1.61 -4.42 13.65
C HIS A 51 -2.56 -3.39 13.02
N LEU A 52 -2.66 -3.37 11.69
CA LEU A 52 -3.41 -2.36 10.95
C LEU A 52 -4.88 -2.74 10.72
N TYR A 53 -5.13 -4.03 10.47
CA TYR A 53 -6.40 -4.54 9.96
C TYR A 53 -6.91 -5.79 10.69
N GLY A 54 -6.29 -6.19 11.81
CA GLY A 54 -6.67 -7.42 12.52
C GLY A 54 -8.09 -7.43 13.09
N LEU A 55 -8.71 -6.25 13.22
CA LEU A 55 -10.10 -6.07 13.65
C LEU A 55 -11.03 -5.65 12.50
N PHE A 56 -10.52 -5.57 11.26
CA PHE A 56 -11.34 -5.19 10.12
C PHE A 56 -12.40 -6.27 9.83
N PRO A 57 -13.66 -5.90 9.54
CA PRO A 57 -14.72 -6.87 9.23
C PRO A 57 -14.33 -7.80 8.08
N GLY A 58 -14.41 -9.12 8.31
CA GLY A 58 -14.06 -10.13 7.31
C GLY A 58 -12.56 -10.48 7.23
N ALA A 59 -11.71 -9.81 8.00
CA ALA A 59 -10.29 -10.17 8.07
C ALA A 59 -10.09 -11.56 8.71
N ASN A 60 -9.10 -12.30 8.19
CA ASN A 60 -8.53 -13.44 8.92
C ASN A 60 -7.56 -12.94 10.01
N GLY A 61 -8.08 -12.16 10.95
CA GLY A 61 -7.28 -11.45 11.94
C GLY A 61 -7.50 -11.93 13.38
N ILE A 62 -7.39 -10.99 14.33
CA ILE A 62 -7.38 -11.24 15.78
C ILE A 62 -8.62 -12.03 16.24
N ALA A 63 -9.78 -11.79 15.64
CA ALA A 63 -11.01 -12.51 15.98
C ALA A 63 -10.94 -14.01 15.65
N ARG A 64 -10.14 -14.42 14.66
CA ARG A 64 -9.97 -15.81 14.23
C ARG A 64 -8.73 -16.50 14.82
N ALA A 65 -7.88 -15.76 15.52
CA ALA A 65 -6.71 -16.33 16.18
C ALA A 65 -7.10 -17.18 17.40
N THR A 66 -6.45 -18.34 17.51
CA THR A 66 -6.55 -19.28 18.64
C THR A 66 -6.01 -18.68 19.93
N ILE A 67 -6.26 -19.33 21.07
CA ILE A 67 -5.72 -18.90 22.36
C ILE A 67 -4.20 -18.98 22.33
N GLU A 68 -3.65 -20.04 21.77
CA GLU A 68 -2.22 -20.30 21.65
C GLU A 68 -1.54 -19.19 20.83
N GLN A 69 -2.16 -18.77 19.71
CA GLN A 69 -1.63 -17.67 18.88
C GLN A 69 -1.65 -16.31 19.57
N LYS A 70 -2.55 -16.11 20.53
CA LYS A 70 -2.67 -14.85 21.29
C LYS A 70 -1.78 -14.82 22.52
N THR A 71 -1.40 -15.99 23.04
CA THR A 71 -0.70 -16.14 24.31
C THR A 71 0.79 -15.86 24.13
N GLN A 72 1.30 -14.84 24.82
CA GLN A 72 2.73 -14.58 24.91
C GLN A 72 3.34 -15.45 26.01
N VAL A 73 4.50 -16.02 25.71
CA VAL A 73 5.28 -16.87 26.63
C VAL A 73 6.63 -16.23 26.93
N ASP A 74 7.17 -16.51 28.11
CA ASP A 74 8.52 -16.10 28.49
C ASP A 74 9.56 -17.09 27.92
N HIS A 75 10.86 -16.81 28.13
CA HIS A 75 11.98 -17.62 27.66
C HIS A 75 11.98 -19.06 28.17
N ASP A 76 11.30 -19.32 29.30
CA ASP A 76 11.11 -20.65 29.87
C ASP A 76 9.87 -21.39 29.32
N GLY A 77 9.18 -20.79 28.34
CA GLY A 77 7.99 -21.33 27.70
C GLY A 77 6.70 -21.13 28.48
N LYS A 78 6.74 -20.51 29.67
CA LYS A 78 5.53 -20.29 30.47
C LYS A 78 4.74 -19.08 29.96
N PRO A 79 3.40 -19.16 29.86
CA PRO A 79 2.57 -18.00 29.56
C PRO A 79 2.74 -16.88 30.58
N PHE A 80 2.79 -15.64 30.11
CA PHE A 80 2.71 -14.48 31.00
C PHE A 80 1.35 -14.43 31.69
N ARG A 81 1.35 -14.19 33.02
CA ARG A 81 0.11 -13.90 33.78
C ARG A 81 -0.52 -12.59 33.32
N ALA A 82 0.32 -11.58 33.09
CA ALA A 82 0.00 -10.27 32.55
C ALA A 82 1.21 -9.77 31.76
N LEU A 83 0.98 -8.90 30.78
CA LEU A 83 2.06 -8.35 29.98
C LEU A 83 2.99 -7.48 30.84
N PRO A 84 4.30 -7.48 30.55
CA PRO A 84 5.24 -6.55 31.17
C PRO A 84 4.81 -5.09 30.98
N PRO A 85 5.17 -4.19 31.91
CA PRO A 85 4.78 -2.79 31.81
C PRO A 85 5.41 -2.12 30.59
N VAL A 86 4.66 -1.19 30.00
CA VAL A 86 5.21 -0.29 28.97
C VAL A 86 6.06 0.77 29.67
N TRP A 87 7.31 0.90 29.27
CA TRP A 87 8.26 1.83 29.89
C TRP A 87 8.25 3.20 29.21
N LYS A 88 8.47 4.26 29.98
CA LYS A 88 8.69 5.60 29.42
C LYS A 88 9.96 5.60 28.54
N PRO A 89 9.99 6.40 27.45
CA PRO A 89 11.18 6.50 26.61
C PRO A 89 12.41 6.96 27.41
N GLY A 90 13.50 6.19 27.31
CA GLY A 90 14.79 6.55 27.93
C GLY A 90 14.90 6.30 29.44
N THR A 91 13.89 5.71 30.08
CA THR A 91 13.93 5.41 31.53
C THR A 91 13.53 3.96 31.82
N ARG A 92 13.65 3.55 33.09
CA ARG A 92 13.12 2.27 33.61
C ARG A 92 11.83 2.46 34.41
N GLU A 93 11.11 3.56 34.17
CA GLU A 93 9.85 3.85 34.85
C GLU A 93 8.66 3.41 34.00
N PRO A 94 7.63 2.78 34.61
CA PRO A 94 6.40 2.47 33.89
C PRO A 94 5.71 3.75 33.38
N ASP A 95 5.18 3.68 32.17
CA ASP A 95 4.42 4.76 31.55
C ASP A 95 3.00 4.78 32.14
N PRO A 96 2.60 5.86 32.83
CA PRO A 96 1.29 5.94 33.50
C PRO A 96 0.11 5.96 32.54
N ARG A 97 0.34 6.13 31.22
CA ARG A 97 -0.71 6.06 30.19
C ARG A 97 -1.21 4.62 29.97
N PHE A 98 -0.50 3.62 30.47
CA PHE A 98 -0.84 2.21 30.32
C PHE A 98 -1.23 1.61 31.68
N PRO A 99 -2.21 0.68 31.73
CA PRO A 99 -2.47 -0.11 32.91
C PRO A 99 -1.23 -0.88 33.37
N ARG A 100 -1.09 -1.06 34.69
CA ARG A 100 0.03 -1.84 35.27
C ARG A 100 -0.02 -3.33 34.92
N GLU A 101 -1.21 -3.88 34.76
CA GLU A 101 -1.44 -5.28 34.42
C GLU A 101 -2.32 -5.36 33.18
N LEU A 102 -1.70 -5.39 32.00
CA LEU A 102 -2.41 -5.68 30.75
C LEU A 102 -2.60 -7.18 30.61
N ALA A 103 -3.78 -7.62 30.17
CA ALA A 103 -4.05 -9.03 29.91
C ALA A 103 -3.09 -9.56 28.84
N ASN A 104 -2.67 -10.82 28.98
CA ASN A 104 -1.82 -11.49 28.00
C ASN A 104 -2.60 -11.74 26.70
N GLY A 105 -2.42 -10.85 25.73
CA GLY A 105 -3.02 -10.95 24.42
C GLY A 105 -2.99 -9.63 23.65
N PRO A 106 -3.51 -9.59 22.42
CA PRO A 106 -3.65 -8.37 21.65
C PRO A 106 -4.57 -7.37 22.37
N PHE A 107 -4.20 -6.10 22.34
CA PHE A 107 -4.98 -5.00 22.92
C PHE A 107 -4.99 -3.79 22.00
N ARG A 108 -6.00 -2.94 22.18
CA ARG A 108 -6.14 -1.69 21.42
C ARG A 108 -5.51 -0.53 22.18
N LEU A 109 -4.73 0.28 21.45
CA LEU A 109 -4.17 1.52 21.98
C LEU A 109 -5.21 2.64 22.04
N ASP A 110 -6.16 2.64 21.11
CA ASP A 110 -7.15 3.71 20.87
C ASP A 110 -8.50 3.47 21.55
N ALA A 111 -8.61 2.45 22.39
CA ALA A 111 -9.84 2.09 23.11
C ALA A 111 -9.56 1.94 24.61
N PRO A 112 -10.60 1.90 25.47
CA PRO A 112 -10.42 1.62 26.88
C PRO A 112 -9.69 0.30 27.11
N PRO A 113 -8.81 0.23 28.12
CA PRO A 113 -8.52 1.26 29.12
C PRO A 113 -7.48 2.33 28.71
N ILE A 114 -6.84 2.21 27.53
CA ILE A 114 -5.65 3.01 27.18
C ILE A 114 -6.02 4.36 26.53
N ASN A 115 -7.00 4.38 25.63
CA ASN A 115 -7.57 5.61 25.03
C ASN A 115 -6.54 6.60 24.44
N LEU A 116 -5.49 6.11 23.78
CA LEU A 116 -4.51 6.95 23.10
C LEU A 116 -5.09 7.54 21.81
N THR A 117 -4.75 8.79 21.52
CA THR A 117 -5.10 9.41 20.24
C THR A 117 -4.13 8.95 19.13
N PRO A 118 -4.56 8.88 17.86
CA PRO A 118 -3.67 8.51 16.74
C PRO A 118 -2.46 9.44 16.56
N SER A 119 -2.57 10.69 17.03
CA SER A 119 -1.49 11.69 16.99
C SER A 119 -0.48 11.57 18.12
N MET A 120 -0.78 10.78 19.16
CA MET A 120 0.08 10.68 20.31
C MET A 120 1.31 9.85 19.99
N GLN A 121 2.48 10.45 20.22
CA GLN A 121 3.74 9.73 20.10
C GLN A 121 3.88 8.73 21.24
N ILE A 122 4.04 7.47 20.85
CA ILE A 122 4.45 6.36 21.71
C ILE A 122 5.85 5.93 21.30
N ARG A 123 6.44 5.02 22.09
CA ARG A 123 7.72 4.40 21.73
C ARG A 123 7.50 3.50 20.51
N ASN A 124 7.72 4.06 19.33
CA ASN A 124 7.77 3.29 18.11
C ASN A 124 9.17 2.69 17.95
N LEU A 125 9.21 1.42 17.54
CA LEU A 125 10.41 0.87 16.94
C LEU A 125 10.70 1.71 15.70
N VAL A 126 11.91 2.23 15.61
CA VAL A 126 12.39 3.00 14.45
C VAL A 126 13.45 2.16 13.75
N HIS A 127 13.42 2.13 12.41
CA HIS A 127 14.51 1.58 11.62
C HIS A 127 15.81 2.31 11.97
N ARG A 128 16.64 1.67 12.77
CA ARG A 128 18.03 2.08 12.98
C ARG A 128 18.98 1.21 12.17
N TYR A 129 18.56 0.75 10.99
CA TYR A 129 19.37 -0.14 10.16
C TYR A 129 20.77 0.42 9.89
N TYR A 130 20.89 1.72 9.61
CA TYR A 130 22.20 2.34 9.41
C TYR A 130 23.01 2.57 10.69
N GLN A 131 22.39 2.48 11.87
CA GLN A 131 23.03 2.77 13.18
C GLN A 131 23.36 1.49 13.97
N ASN A 132 22.82 0.33 13.60
CA ASN A 132 23.12 -0.98 14.18
C ASN A 132 23.80 -1.89 13.14
N ARG A 133 24.73 -1.34 12.36
CA ARG A 133 25.64 -2.16 11.56
C ARG A 133 26.84 -2.50 12.45
N GLU A 134 26.94 -3.75 12.86
CA GLU A 134 28.20 -4.34 13.36
C GLU A 134 29.14 -4.64 12.19
#